data_AF-A0A7V9GNP8-F1
#
_entry.id   AF-A0A7V9GNP8-F1
#
_cell.length_a   1.000
_cell.length_b   1.000
_cell.length_c   1.000
_cell.angle_alpha   90.00
_cell.angle_beta   90.00
_cell.angle_gamma   90.00
#
_symmetry.space_group_name_H-M   'P 1'
#
loop_
_entity.id
_entity.type
_entity.pdbx_description
1 polymer ?
#
loop_
_entity_poly.entity_id
_entity_poly.type
_entity_poly.pdbx_seq_one_letter_code
_entity_poly.pdbx_strand_id
1 'polypeptide(L)' 'AQPAEDIYRKSIIDSTQIAYALVHVKNGEAVIRDVMIDGISISDLLSASKNK' A
#
# COMPACT_ATOMS: atom_id res chain seq x y z
N ALA A 1 15.78 -13.11 -7.62
CA ALA A 1 14.54 -12.78 -8.34
C ALA A 1 13.32 -13.48 -7.73
N GLN A 2 13.41 -14.78 -7.39
CA GLN A 2 12.29 -15.58 -6.86
C GLN A 2 11.47 -14.96 -5.71
N PRO A 3 12.05 -14.28 -4.70
CA PRO A 3 11.25 -13.78 -3.57
C PRO A 3 10.19 -12.74 -3.96
N ALA A 4 10.51 -11.84 -4.89
CA ALA A 4 9.59 -10.80 -5.33
C ALA A 4 8.45 -11.36 -6.19
N GLU A 5 8.76 -12.31 -7.08
CA GLU A 5 7.75 -12.97 -7.91
C GLU A 5 6.81 -13.85 -7.07
N ASP A 6 7.34 -14.53 -6.06
CA ASP A 6 6.53 -15.36 -5.14
C ASP A 6 5.57 -14.50 -4.31
N ILE A 7 6.05 -13.35 -3.82
CA ILE A 7 5.22 -12.37 -3.10
C ILE A 7 4.13 -11.81 -4.02
N TYR A 8 4.50 -11.42 -5.24
CA TYR A 8 3.54 -10.90 -6.23
C TYR A 8 2.46 -11.92 -6.58
N ARG A 9 2.83 -13.19 -6.80
CA ARG A 9 1.83 -14.25 -7.06
C ARG A 9 0.90 -14.46 -5.87
N LYS A 10 1.42 -14.42 -4.63
CA LYS A 10 0.61 -14.53 -3.41
C LYS A 10 -0.34 -13.35 -3.25
N SER A 11 0.08 -12.12 -3.53
CA SER A 11 -0.79 -10.93 -3.43
C SER A 11 -1.89 -10.92 -4.48
N ILE A 12 -1.67 -11.50 -5.66
CA ILE A 12 -2.72 -11.63 -6.69
C ILE A 12 -3.79 -12.65 -6.28
N ILE A 13 -3.40 -13.72 -5.59
CA ILE A 13 -4.32 -14.76 -5.11
C ILE A 13 -5.12 -14.27 -3.89
N ASP A 14 -4.48 -13.50 -3.03
CA ASP A 14 -5.09 -12.97 -1.81
C ASP A 14 -5.93 -11.72 -2.09
N SER A 15 -7.20 -11.93 -2.47
CA SER A 15 -8.18 -10.85 -2.67
C SER A 15 -8.62 -10.13 -1.37
N THR A 16 -8.15 -10.58 -0.20
CA THR A 16 -8.54 -9.97 1.08
C THR A 16 -7.72 -8.73 1.40
N GLN A 17 -6.52 -8.60 0.82
CA GLN A 17 -5.67 -7.42 0.94
C GLN A 17 -6.11 -6.34 -0.04
N ILE A 18 -7.04 -5.49 0.39
CA ILE A 18 -7.56 -4.39 -0.42
C ILE A 18 -6.63 -3.19 -0.24
N ALA A 19 -5.92 -2.82 -1.30
CA ALA A 19 -5.15 -1.59 -1.36
C ALA A 19 -6.04 -0.43 -1.83
N TYR A 20 -6.03 0.68 -1.11
CA TYR A 20 -6.78 1.88 -1.47
C TYR A 20 -6.03 3.15 -1.11
N ALA A 21 -6.32 4.23 -1.84
CA ALA A 21 -5.65 5.51 -1.66
C ALA A 21 -6.64 6.58 -1.16
N LEU A 22 -6.19 7.39 -0.20
CA LEU A 22 -6.84 8.64 0.15
C LEU A 22 -6.44 9.69 -0.89
N VAL A 23 -7.43 10.22 -1.62
CA VAL A 23 -7.23 11.23 -2.65
C VAL A 23 -7.83 12.55 -2.19
N HIS A 24 -7.07 13.63 -2.36
CA HIS A 24 -7.52 15.00 -2.16
C HIS A 24 -7.64 15.71 -3.50
N VAL A 25 -8.50 16.73 -3.57
CA VAL A 25 -8.55 17.62 -4.73
C VAL A 25 -7.89 18.95 -4.34
N LYS A 26 -6.85 19.34 -5.08
CA LYS A 26 -6.13 20.60 -4.88
C LYS A 26 -6.11 21.35 -6.21
N ASN A 27 -6.71 22.54 -6.24
CA ASN A 27 -6.79 23.38 -7.44
C ASN A 27 -7.41 22.65 -8.67
N GLY A 28 -8.39 21.78 -8.44
CA GLY A 28 -9.02 20.99 -9.51
C GLY A 28 -8.23 19.75 -9.94
N GLU A 29 -7.06 19.50 -9.36
CA GLU A 29 -6.24 18.32 -9.61
C GLU A 29 -6.38 17.29 -8.47
N ALA A 30 -6.51 16.02 -8.82
CA ALA A 30 -6.52 14.92 -7.87
C ALA A 30 -5.08 14.60 -7.43
N VAL A 31 -4.83 14.67 -6.12
CA VAL A 31 -3.52 14.38 -5.51
C VAL A 31 -3.66 13.25 -4.48
N ILE A 32 -2.76 12.28 -4.57
CA ILE A 32 -2.69 11.18 -3.59
C ILE A 32 -2.17 11.75 -2.28
N ARG A 33 -2.96 11.62 -1.21
CA ARG A 33 -2.58 12.00 0.15
C ARG A 33 -1.90 10.85 0.87
N ASP A 34 -2.46 9.64 0.77
CA ASP A 34 -1.94 8.46 1.46
C ASP A 34 -2.41 7.17 0.76
N VAL A 35 -1.71 6.07 1.01
CA VAL A 35 -2.04 4.75 0.49
C VAL A 35 -2.09 3.76 1.65
N MET A 36 -3.19 3.02 1.73
CA MET A 36 -3.47 2.09 2.83
C MET A 36 -3.65 0.67 2.30
N ILE A 37 -3.22 -0.29 3.12
CA ILE A 37 -3.49 -1.73 2.97
C ILE A 37 -4.14 -2.17 4.27
N ASP A 38 -5.31 -2.80 4.18
CA ASP A 38 -6.06 -3.31 5.35
C ASP A 38 -6.31 -2.26 6.45
N GLY A 39 -6.45 -0.99 6.06
CA GLY A 39 -6.65 0.12 7.01
C GLY A 39 -5.39 0.67 7.65
N ILE A 40 -4.21 0.18 7.29
CA ILE A 40 -2.91 0.65 7.77
C ILE A 40 -2.22 1.44 6.66
N SER A 41 -1.70 2.63 6.96
CA SER A 41 -0.89 3.39 6.01
C SER A 41 0.39 2.62 5.67
N ILE A 42 0.74 2.56 4.38
CA ILE A 42 2.00 1.97 3.93
C ILE A 42 3.21 2.70 4.55
N SER A 43 3.08 4.01 4.76
CA SER A 43 4.10 4.85 5.41
C SER A 43 4.41 4.37 6.83
N ASP A 44 3.37 3.96 7.56
CA ASP A 44 3.49 3.46 8.93
C ASP A 44 4.09 2.05 8.96
N LEU A 45 3.72 1.18 8.01
CA LEU A 45 4.32 -0.16 7.86
C LEU A 45 5.84 -0.10 7.66
N LEU A 46 6.31 0.84 6.84
CA LEU A 46 7.75 1.04 6.60
C LEU A 46 8.47 1.60 7.84
N SER A 47 7.80 2.44 8.61
CA SER A 47 8.34 3.03 9.83
C SER A 47 8.50 1.98 10.94
N ALA A 48 7.54 1.06 11.07
CA ALA A 48 7.63 -0.08 11.99
C ALA A 48 8.76 -1.05 11.62
N SER A 49 9.05 -1.22 10.32
CA SER A 49 10.12 -2.09 9.84
C SER A 49 11.53 -1.56 10.15
N LYS A 50 11.71 -0.25 10.38
CA LYS A 50 13.05 0.34 10.60
C LYS A 50 13.59 0.19 12.03
N ASN A 51 12.78 -0.29 12.98
CA ASN A 51 13.16 -0.47 14.38
C ASN A 51 13.55 -1.92 14.72
N LYS A 52 14.00 -2.72 13.75
CA LYS A 52 14.39 -4.12 13.95
C LYS A 52 15.74 -4.43 13.33
#